data_AF-A0A9P5P3K6-F1
#
_entry.id   AF-A0A9P5P3K6-F1
#
_cell.length_a   1.000
_cell.length_b   1.000
_cell.length_c   1.000
_cell.angle_alpha   90.00
_cell.angle_beta   90.00
_cell.angle_gamma   90.00
#
_symmetry.space_group_name_H-M   'P 1'
#
loop_
_entity.id
_entity.type
_entity.pdbx_description
1 polymer ?
#
loop_
_entity_poly.entity_id
_entity_poly.type
_entity_poly.pdbx_seq_one_letter_code
_entity_poly.pdbx_strand_id
1 'polypeptide(L)'
;MMNEKEIKSLCSQLAYTHSANRNASFPFSLIFSSVNGRTYQRLESLSDASYKRWANTHWWPEGYDQLWKGNALPSSNETPSIEGNLAQPERGNSSEIDSKEEQKDVVDSGPSSFGKAVGTSATKSAPKSLSVAQDKVIYLTADTEDELTELKPDEVYIIGGICDHNRYKNLCLNKAKESGVRTARLPIGRYLASLPTRKVLTVNQVFEILVKWVETKDWEESLYAVIPKRKFQPGKKGNHDTNIDATAVEDDAEADETAQQDAEDEDS
;
A
#
# COMPACT_ATOMS: atom_id res chain seq x y z
N MET A 1 -19.28 7.19 1.00
CA MET A 1 -19.43 5.73 0.88
C MET A 1 -19.20 5.03 2.22
N MET A 2 -18.00 5.08 2.80
CA MET A 2 -17.75 4.51 4.14
C MET A 2 -18.12 5.46 5.30
N ASN A 3 -18.59 4.88 6.41
CA ASN A 3 -18.68 5.55 7.72
C ASN A 3 -17.35 5.47 8.50
N GLU A 4 -17.29 6.01 9.72
CA GLU A 4 -16.06 6.06 10.52
C GLU A 4 -15.58 4.69 11.03
N LYS A 5 -16.50 3.80 11.45
CA LYS A 5 -16.16 2.41 11.82
C LYS A 5 -15.65 1.64 10.61
N GLU A 6 -16.26 1.84 9.44
CA GLU A 6 -15.80 1.28 8.17
C GLU A 6 -14.40 1.80 7.78
N ILE A 7 -14.07 3.07 8.06
CA ILE A 7 -12.71 3.62 7.84
C ILE A 7 -11.70 3.06 8.86
N LYS A 8 -12.04 3.00 10.16
CA LYS A 8 -11.20 2.33 11.17
C LYS A 8 -10.86 0.90 10.71
N SER A 9 -11.87 0.11 10.36
CA SER A 9 -11.73 -1.27 9.91
C SER A 9 -10.85 -1.39 8.65
N LEU A 10 -11.00 -0.48 7.68
CA LEU A 10 -10.13 -0.44 6.50
C LEU A 10 -8.67 -0.20 6.90
N CYS A 11 -8.37 0.80 7.73
CA CYS A 11 -7.00 1.08 8.18
C CYS A 11 -6.37 -0.11 8.90
N SER A 12 -7.11 -0.79 9.79
CA SER A 12 -6.64 -2.03 10.43
C SER A 12 -6.39 -3.14 9.39
N GLN A 13 -7.25 -3.31 8.39
CA GLN A 13 -7.03 -4.27 7.30
C GLN A 13 -5.78 -3.94 6.47
N LEU A 14 -5.45 -2.67 6.24
CA LEU A 14 -4.19 -2.30 5.57
C LEU A 14 -2.97 -2.73 6.42
N ALA A 15 -3.02 -2.51 7.74
CA ALA A 15 -1.97 -2.99 8.65
C ALA A 15 -1.83 -4.51 8.66
N TYR A 16 -2.93 -5.26 8.64
CA TYR A 16 -2.89 -6.71 8.46
C TYR A 16 -2.27 -7.11 7.11
N THR A 17 -2.58 -6.43 5.99
CA THR A 17 -1.93 -6.75 4.70
C THR A 17 -0.42 -6.54 4.73
N HIS A 18 0.08 -5.44 5.33
CA HIS A 18 1.52 -5.24 5.47
C HIS A 18 2.17 -6.28 6.39
N SER A 19 1.55 -6.60 7.54
CA SER A 19 2.07 -7.62 8.47
C SER A 19 2.13 -9.01 7.83
N ALA A 20 1.06 -9.42 7.12
CA ALA A 20 1.02 -10.67 6.36
C ALA A 20 2.07 -10.69 5.23
N ASN A 21 2.26 -9.57 4.53
CA ASN A 21 3.25 -9.46 3.44
C ASN A 21 4.69 -9.55 3.97
N ARG A 22 5.01 -8.87 5.08
CA ARG A 22 6.32 -8.89 5.73
C ARG A 22 6.71 -10.30 6.20
N ASN A 23 5.72 -11.11 6.55
CA ASN A 23 5.89 -12.48 7.05
C ASN A 23 5.72 -13.56 5.95
N ALA A 24 5.53 -13.17 4.68
CA ALA A 24 5.31 -14.09 3.56
C ALA A 24 6.61 -14.67 3.00
N SER A 25 6.57 -15.92 2.52
CA SER A 25 7.73 -16.53 1.84
C SER A 25 8.02 -15.88 0.48
N PHE A 26 7.00 -15.29 -0.15
CA PHE A 26 7.07 -14.57 -1.43
C PHE A 26 6.34 -13.23 -1.30
N PRO A 27 6.98 -12.18 -0.75
CA PRO A 27 6.34 -10.89 -0.52
C PRO A 27 6.03 -10.15 -1.83
N PHE A 28 4.86 -9.51 -1.88
CA PHE A 28 4.46 -8.59 -2.94
C PHE A 28 5.06 -7.21 -2.74
N SER A 29 5.21 -6.45 -3.82
CA SER A 29 5.32 -4.98 -3.77
C SER A 29 3.91 -4.41 -3.59
N LEU A 30 3.67 -3.68 -2.49
CA LEU A 30 2.35 -3.12 -2.18
C LEU A 30 2.22 -1.68 -2.71
N ILE A 31 1.05 -1.35 -3.25
CA ILE A 31 0.71 -0.01 -3.73
C ILE A 31 -0.67 0.37 -3.18
N PHE A 32 -0.69 1.31 -2.24
CA PHE A 32 -1.90 1.90 -1.69
C PHE A 32 -2.19 3.20 -2.43
N SER A 33 -3.06 3.12 -3.45
CA SER A 33 -3.46 4.26 -4.29
C SER A 33 -4.78 4.89 -3.83
N SER A 34 -5.01 6.14 -4.24
CA SER A 34 -6.15 6.98 -3.83
C SER A 34 -6.24 7.20 -2.31
N VAL A 35 -5.09 7.22 -1.62
CA VAL A 35 -5.02 7.41 -0.17
C VAL A 35 -5.11 8.89 0.15
N ASN A 36 -6.34 9.36 0.34
CA ASN A 36 -6.66 10.76 0.62
C ASN A 36 -7.87 10.89 1.58
N GLY A 37 -8.21 12.14 1.94
CA GLY A 37 -9.34 12.46 2.81
C GLY A 37 -9.30 11.74 4.16
N ARG A 38 -10.46 11.27 4.64
CA ARG A 38 -10.60 10.66 5.98
C ARG A 38 -9.79 9.37 6.19
N THR A 39 -9.49 8.62 5.15
CA THR A 39 -8.63 7.42 5.27
C THR A 39 -7.18 7.84 5.50
N TYR A 40 -6.69 8.82 4.75
CA TYR A 40 -5.36 9.41 4.96
C TYR A 40 -5.23 10.06 6.34
N GLN A 41 -6.21 10.88 6.75
CA GLN A 41 -6.26 11.48 8.08
C GLN A 41 -6.23 10.43 9.20
N ARG A 42 -6.92 9.29 9.02
CA ARG A 42 -6.86 8.20 10.01
C ARG A 42 -5.49 7.54 10.06
N LEU A 43 -4.84 7.31 8.92
CA LEU A 43 -3.48 6.74 8.85
C LEU A 43 -2.42 7.65 9.48
N GLU A 44 -2.50 8.97 9.27
CA GLU A 44 -1.66 9.95 9.96
C GLU A 44 -1.87 9.90 11.49
N SER A 45 -3.12 9.76 11.96
CA SER A 45 -3.46 9.67 13.39
C SER A 45 -3.12 8.33 14.07
N LEU A 46 -2.53 7.36 13.36
CA LEU A 46 -2.29 6.01 13.84
C LEU A 46 -0.80 5.76 14.11
N SER A 47 -0.45 5.50 15.37
CA SER A 47 0.87 4.96 15.76
C SER A 47 2.04 5.79 15.20
N ASP A 48 2.03 7.11 15.43
CA ASP A 48 3.00 8.07 14.86
C ASP A 48 3.19 7.88 13.34
N ALA A 49 2.08 7.89 12.59
CA ALA A 49 2.02 7.65 11.15
C ALA A 49 2.87 6.45 10.67
N SER A 50 2.93 5.35 11.45
CA SER A 50 3.89 4.26 11.25
C SER A 50 3.84 3.59 9.87
N TYR A 51 2.74 3.75 9.14
CA TYR A 51 2.60 3.35 7.74
C TYR A 51 3.70 3.93 6.81
N LYS A 52 4.24 5.11 7.13
CA LYS A 52 5.37 5.74 6.43
C LYS A 52 6.67 4.95 6.56
N ARG A 53 6.78 4.07 7.57
CA ARG A 53 7.93 3.22 7.87
C ARG A 53 7.78 1.78 7.34
N TRP A 54 6.69 1.47 6.61
CA TRP A 54 6.41 0.12 6.12
C TRP A 54 7.21 -0.21 4.84
N ALA A 55 8.13 -1.17 4.95
CA ALA A 55 8.96 -1.62 3.84
C ALA A 55 8.15 -2.29 2.71
N ASN A 56 8.63 -2.17 1.46
CA ASN A 56 7.98 -2.68 0.25
C ASN A 56 6.55 -2.13 0.02
N THR A 57 6.24 -0.93 0.54
CA THR A 57 4.98 -0.23 0.32
C THR A 57 5.16 1.10 -0.41
N HIS A 58 4.17 1.45 -1.23
CA HIS A 58 4.08 2.72 -1.94
C HIS A 58 2.71 3.35 -1.65
N TRP A 59 2.68 4.66 -1.42
CA TRP A 59 1.48 5.37 -1.00
C TRP A 59 1.23 6.54 -1.95
N TRP A 60 0.13 6.49 -2.71
CA TRP A 60 -0.19 7.48 -3.75
C TRP A 60 -1.52 8.17 -3.45
N PRO A 61 -1.59 9.53 -3.45
CA PRO A 61 -2.87 10.24 -3.39
C PRO A 61 -3.68 10.10 -4.69
N GLU A 62 -3.02 9.83 -5.83
CA GLU A 62 -3.63 9.59 -7.15
C GLU A 62 -4.22 8.19 -7.32
N GLY A 63 -4.93 7.96 -8.42
CA GLY A 63 -5.47 6.64 -8.77
C GLY A 63 -4.41 5.64 -9.27
N TYR A 64 -4.78 4.36 -9.25
CA TYR A 64 -3.97 3.26 -9.80
C TYR A 64 -3.68 3.41 -11.30
N ASP A 65 -4.42 4.28 -12.01
CA ASP A 65 -4.24 4.56 -13.44
C ASP A 65 -2.87 5.21 -13.76
N GLN A 66 -2.15 5.73 -12.76
CA GLN A 66 -0.74 6.11 -12.92
C GLN A 66 0.16 4.94 -13.35
N LEU A 67 -0.23 3.69 -13.04
CA LEU A 67 0.50 2.47 -13.44
C LEU A 67 0.74 2.38 -14.96
N TRP A 68 -0.15 2.93 -15.81
CA TRP A 68 0.02 2.91 -17.27
C TRP A 68 -0.01 4.29 -17.93
N LYS A 69 -0.38 5.36 -17.19
CA LYS A 69 -0.32 6.75 -17.70
C LYS A 69 1.11 7.31 -17.73
N GLY A 70 2.05 6.73 -16.97
CA GLY A 70 3.47 6.98 -17.14
C GLY A 70 3.98 8.33 -16.65
N ASN A 71 3.18 9.09 -15.89
CA ASN A 71 3.72 10.21 -15.12
C ASN A 71 4.81 9.67 -14.18
N ALA A 72 5.99 10.29 -14.20
CA ALA A 72 7.05 9.95 -13.26
C ALA A 72 6.54 10.19 -11.83
N LEU A 73 6.55 9.15 -11.00
CA LEU A 73 6.26 9.28 -9.57
C LEU A 73 7.24 10.31 -8.97
N PRO A 74 6.78 11.21 -8.09
CA PRO A 74 7.70 12.01 -7.29
C PRO A 74 8.60 11.06 -6.51
N SER A 75 9.91 11.33 -6.51
CA SER A 75 10.88 10.53 -5.76
C SER A 75 10.46 10.52 -4.29
N SER A 76 10.52 9.35 -3.66
CA SER A 76 10.08 9.15 -2.28
C SER A 76 10.93 9.97 -1.30
N ASN A 77 10.46 11.20 -0.98
CA ASN A 77 10.81 12.01 0.19
C ASN A 77 10.04 13.34 0.29
N GLU A 78 9.42 13.84 -0.79
CA GLU A 78 8.71 15.13 -0.74
C GLU A 78 7.27 15.00 -0.23
N THR A 79 7.03 15.56 0.96
CA THR A 79 5.69 15.67 1.57
C THR A 79 4.99 16.92 0.99
N PRO A 80 3.73 16.85 0.53
CA PRO A 80 3.05 17.99 -0.05
C PRO A 80 2.63 19.02 1.01
N SER A 81 3.50 19.98 1.29
CA SER A 81 3.17 21.17 2.10
C SER A 81 2.15 22.06 1.38
N ILE A 82 0.89 21.99 1.80
CA ILE A 82 -0.16 22.90 1.32
C ILE A 82 -0.08 24.19 2.13
N GLU A 83 0.80 25.12 1.73
CA GLU A 83 0.73 26.50 2.22
C GLU A 83 -0.50 27.21 1.62
N GLY A 84 -1.34 27.76 2.50
CA GLY A 84 -2.55 28.47 2.10
C GLY A 84 -2.26 29.91 1.70
N ASN A 85 -2.60 30.29 0.46
CA ASN A 85 -2.57 31.68 0.02
C ASN A 85 -3.47 32.57 0.90
N LEU A 86 -2.87 33.38 1.76
CA LEU A 86 -3.44 34.64 2.25
C LEU A 86 -2.66 35.82 1.66
N ALA A 87 -3.38 36.88 1.30
CA ALA A 87 -2.83 38.00 0.54
C ALA A 87 -1.93 38.93 1.39
N GLN A 88 -0.99 39.59 0.71
CA GLN A 88 -0.20 40.70 1.25
C GLN A 88 -1.08 41.94 1.54
N PRO A 89 -0.52 42.93 2.25
CA PRO A 89 -0.29 44.19 1.52
C PRO A 89 1.05 44.91 1.81
N GLU A 90 1.76 45.22 0.71
CA GLU A 90 2.40 46.51 0.40
C GLU A 90 3.12 47.36 1.48
N ARG A 91 4.45 47.43 1.37
CA ARG A 91 5.36 48.57 1.63
C ARG A 91 6.83 48.11 1.39
N GLY A 92 7.77 48.90 0.84
CA GLY A 92 7.64 50.21 0.18
C GLY A 92 8.98 50.97 0.03
N ASN A 93 9.56 50.95 -1.17
CA ASN A 93 10.52 51.93 -1.76
C ASN A 93 12.01 51.99 -1.29
N SER A 94 12.93 52.02 -2.28
CA SER A 94 14.33 52.57 -2.29
C SER A 94 15.38 52.10 -1.25
N SER A 95 16.71 52.24 -1.43
CA SER A 95 17.69 52.23 -2.56
C SER A 95 19.12 52.34 -1.92
N GLU A 96 20.32 52.55 -2.51
CA GLU A 96 20.86 52.84 -3.86
C GLU A 96 22.41 52.65 -3.85
N ILE A 97 23.13 52.76 -5.01
CA ILE A 97 24.60 53.04 -5.15
C ILE A 97 25.59 51.92 -4.69
N ASP A 98 26.83 51.74 -5.21
CA ASP A 98 27.47 51.86 -6.54
C ASP A 98 28.94 51.31 -6.47
N SER A 99 29.63 51.20 -7.62
CA SER A 99 31.09 51.37 -7.82
C SER A 99 32.10 50.22 -7.56
N LYS A 100 32.65 49.71 -8.70
CA LYS A 100 34.10 49.67 -9.07
C LYS A 100 35.10 48.81 -8.26
N GLU A 101 36.22 48.30 -8.79
CA GLU A 101 36.74 48.10 -10.17
C GLU A 101 37.91 47.07 -10.16
N GLU A 102 38.12 46.35 -11.27
CA GLU A 102 39.41 45.81 -11.81
C GLU A 102 40.39 44.94 -10.96
N GLN A 103 41.37 44.19 -11.49
CA GLN A 103 41.57 43.35 -12.72
C GLN A 103 42.96 42.66 -12.61
N LYS A 104 43.27 41.65 -13.47
CA LYS A 104 44.63 41.12 -13.84
C LYS A 104 45.34 40.16 -12.85
N ASP A 105 46.28 39.28 -13.26
CA ASP A 105 46.56 38.58 -14.55
C ASP A 105 47.64 37.48 -14.35
N VAL A 106 47.52 36.30 -15.01
CA VAL A 106 48.65 35.40 -15.44
C VAL A 106 49.46 34.75 -14.25
N VAL A 107 50.34 33.73 -14.30
CA VAL A 107 51.05 32.81 -15.26
C VAL A 107 50.87 31.35 -14.77
N ASP A 108 50.61 30.31 -15.60
CA ASP A 108 51.52 29.44 -16.40
C ASP A 108 52.07 28.15 -15.70
N SER A 109 52.54 27.18 -16.50
CA SER A 109 53.37 26.01 -16.18
C SER A 109 52.69 24.71 -15.68
N GLY A 110 52.60 23.72 -16.57
CA GLY A 110 52.61 22.27 -16.23
C GLY A 110 54.01 21.66 -16.41
N PRO A 111 54.20 20.34 -16.68
CA PRO A 111 53.20 19.28 -16.86
C PRO A 111 53.52 17.91 -16.17
N SER A 112 52.65 16.92 -16.38
CA SER A 112 52.95 15.47 -16.42
C SER A 112 53.31 14.69 -15.14
N SER A 113 52.55 13.63 -14.84
CA SER A 113 53.09 12.25 -14.84
C SER A 113 52.00 11.15 -14.74
N PHE A 114 52.40 9.94 -15.13
CA PHE A 114 51.58 8.76 -15.43
C PHE A 114 50.90 8.09 -14.22
N GLY A 115 49.71 7.51 -14.42
CA GLY A 115 49.10 6.51 -13.53
C GLY A 115 47.88 5.82 -14.19
N LYS A 116 47.82 4.48 -14.19
CA LYS A 116 46.80 3.69 -14.94
C LYS A 116 46.45 2.39 -14.23
N ALA A 117 45.19 2.22 -13.78
CA ALA A 117 44.42 0.96 -13.89
C ALA A 117 43.01 1.04 -13.23
N VAL A 118 41.99 0.68 -14.02
CA VAL A 118 40.82 -0.17 -13.72
C VAL A 118 40.44 -0.40 -12.24
N GLY A 119 39.23 0.04 -11.88
CA GLY A 119 38.43 -0.51 -10.79
C GLY A 119 36.95 -0.56 -11.20
N THR A 120 36.31 -1.74 -11.10
CA THR A 120 34.98 -1.98 -11.66
C THR A 120 33.89 -1.31 -10.82
N SER A 121 33.38 -0.16 -11.26
CA SER A 121 32.26 0.50 -10.59
C SER A 121 30.96 -0.28 -10.83
N ALA A 122 30.46 -0.96 -9.80
CA ALA A 122 29.21 -1.70 -9.88
C ALA A 122 28.05 -0.73 -10.09
N THR A 123 27.35 -0.86 -11.22
CA THR A 123 26.19 -0.04 -11.54
C THR A 123 25.05 -0.35 -10.57
N LYS A 124 24.84 0.54 -9.59
CA LYS A 124 23.59 0.58 -8.81
C LYS A 124 22.44 0.73 -9.81
N SER A 125 21.70 -0.36 -10.06
CA SER A 125 20.52 -0.32 -10.89
C SER A 125 19.50 0.63 -10.26
N ALA A 126 19.11 1.67 -10.99
CA ALA A 126 18.02 2.55 -10.58
C ALA A 126 16.75 1.73 -10.26
N PRO A 127 15.87 2.20 -9.36
CA PRO A 127 14.59 1.54 -9.12
C PRO A 127 13.84 1.40 -10.45
N LYS A 128 13.35 0.19 -10.74
CA LYS A 128 12.46 -0.03 -11.89
C LYS A 128 11.27 0.92 -11.75
N SER A 129 10.95 1.65 -12.81
CA SER A 129 9.71 2.42 -12.85
C SER A 129 8.54 1.49 -12.59
N LEU A 130 7.62 1.88 -11.71
CA LEU A 130 6.39 1.13 -11.38
C LEU A 130 5.34 1.20 -12.50
N SER A 131 5.79 1.39 -13.74
CA SER A 131 4.95 1.44 -14.93
C SER A 131 4.76 0.03 -15.48
N VAL A 132 3.52 -0.33 -15.77
CA VAL A 132 3.11 -1.62 -16.34
C VAL A 132 2.09 -1.37 -17.45
N ALA A 133 2.06 -2.28 -18.44
CA ALA A 133 1.07 -2.19 -19.51
C ALA A 133 -0.36 -2.43 -18.97
N GLN A 134 -1.35 -1.72 -19.50
CA GLN A 134 -2.72 -1.72 -18.98
C GLN A 134 -3.40 -3.11 -19.06
N ASP A 135 -3.01 -3.95 -20.03
CA ASP A 135 -3.47 -5.33 -20.19
C ASP A 135 -2.94 -6.30 -19.11
N LYS A 136 -1.85 -5.90 -18.43
CA LYS A 136 -1.26 -6.57 -17.26
C LYS A 136 -1.90 -6.14 -15.94
N VAL A 137 -2.89 -5.24 -15.95
CA VAL A 137 -3.61 -4.83 -14.74
C VAL A 137 -4.96 -5.54 -14.65
N ILE A 138 -5.18 -6.26 -13.55
CA ILE A 138 -6.39 -7.03 -13.26
C ILE A 138 -7.04 -6.48 -11.98
N TYR A 139 -8.29 -6.02 -12.08
CA TYR A 139 -9.09 -5.64 -10.91
C TYR A 139 -9.80 -6.87 -10.33
N LEU A 140 -9.51 -7.19 -9.07
CA LEU A 140 -10.15 -8.28 -8.35
C LEU A 140 -11.52 -7.83 -7.83
N THR A 141 -12.59 -8.46 -8.34
CA THR A 141 -13.97 -8.17 -7.94
C THR A 141 -14.81 -9.44 -7.95
N ALA A 142 -15.67 -9.61 -6.96
CA ALA A 142 -16.56 -10.77 -6.87
C ALA A 142 -17.80 -10.67 -7.79
N ASP A 143 -18.04 -9.50 -8.40
CA ASP A 143 -19.22 -9.24 -9.24
C ASP A 143 -19.00 -9.62 -10.72
N THR A 144 -17.81 -10.12 -11.12
CA THR A 144 -17.53 -10.58 -12.50
C THR A 144 -17.69 -12.09 -12.68
N GLU A 145 -17.84 -12.52 -13.93
CA GLU A 145 -17.94 -13.92 -14.33
C GLU A 145 -16.56 -14.58 -14.53
N ASP A 146 -15.57 -13.81 -14.97
CA ASP A 146 -14.19 -14.25 -15.22
C ASP A 146 -13.51 -14.78 -13.94
N GLU A 147 -13.10 -16.05 -13.91
CA GLU A 147 -12.37 -16.61 -12.76
C GLU A 147 -10.86 -16.52 -12.94
N LEU A 148 -10.17 -16.03 -11.91
CA LEU A 148 -8.72 -15.99 -11.85
C LEU A 148 -8.15 -17.40 -11.73
N THR A 149 -7.36 -17.82 -12.72
CA THR A 149 -6.78 -19.17 -12.78
C THR A 149 -5.41 -19.28 -12.14
N GLU A 150 -4.61 -18.21 -12.15
CA GLU A 150 -3.23 -18.16 -11.66
C GLU A 150 -2.82 -16.71 -11.35
N LEU A 151 -1.79 -16.52 -10.51
CA LEU A 151 -1.09 -15.24 -10.37
C LEU A 151 0.24 -15.29 -11.13
N LYS A 152 0.48 -14.28 -12.00
CA LYS A 152 1.72 -14.16 -12.77
C LYS A 152 2.66 -13.10 -12.19
N PRO A 153 4.00 -13.29 -12.26
CA PRO A 153 4.96 -12.31 -11.75
C PRO A 153 5.02 -10.97 -12.50
N ASP A 154 4.40 -10.88 -13.68
CA ASP A 154 4.39 -9.70 -14.57
C ASP A 154 3.02 -9.00 -14.65
N GLU A 155 2.07 -9.38 -13.78
CA GLU A 155 0.72 -8.82 -13.70
C GLU A 155 0.48 -8.12 -12.35
N VAL A 156 -0.35 -7.07 -12.34
CA VAL A 156 -0.69 -6.27 -11.15
C VAL A 156 -2.16 -6.46 -10.78
N TYR A 157 -2.40 -6.86 -9.53
CA TYR A 157 -3.72 -7.23 -9.02
C TYR A 157 -4.27 -6.14 -8.08
N ILE A 158 -5.31 -5.43 -8.52
CA ILE A 158 -5.95 -4.37 -7.72
C ILE A 158 -7.02 -5.01 -6.81
N ILE A 159 -6.92 -4.75 -5.50
CA ILE A 159 -7.98 -5.07 -4.53
C ILE A 159 -8.76 -3.79 -4.21
N GLY A 160 -10.09 -3.86 -4.19
CA GLY A 160 -10.94 -2.73 -3.83
C GLY A 160 -10.81 -2.37 -2.34
N GLY A 161 -10.08 -1.30 -2.03
CA GLY A 161 -9.88 -0.78 -0.67
C GLY A 161 -11.13 -0.13 -0.07
N ILE A 162 -12.16 -0.93 0.23
CA ILE A 162 -13.44 -0.48 0.77
C ILE A 162 -14.01 -1.46 1.79
N CYS A 163 -14.55 -0.94 2.89
CA CYS A 163 -15.35 -1.69 3.86
C CYS A 163 -16.80 -1.20 3.79
N ASP A 164 -17.69 -1.94 3.12
CA ASP A 164 -19.08 -1.53 2.89
C ASP A 164 -20.12 -2.61 3.25
N HIS A 165 -19.68 -3.78 3.70
CA HIS A 165 -20.52 -4.98 3.92
C HIS A 165 -21.20 -5.51 2.64
N ASN A 166 -20.62 -5.23 1.47
CA ASN A 166 -21.16 -5.52 0.14
C ASN A 166 -22.55 -4.88 -0.07
N ARG A 167 -22.58 -3.56 0.16
CA ARG A 167 -23.68 -2.59 -0.01
C ARG A 167 -23.67 -2.00 -1.42
N TYR A 168 -22.50 -1.73 -1.99
CA TYR A 168 -22.31 -1.11 -3.30
C TYR A 168 -22.00 -2.16 -4.38
N LYS A 169 -23.05 -2.86 -4.83
CA LYS A 169 -22.97 -3.87 -5.91
C LYS A 169 -22.33 -3.30 -7.18
N ASN A 170 -21.47 -4.08 -7.82
CA ASN A 170 -20.75 -3.73 -9.05
C ASN A 170 -19.83 -2.52 -8.94
N LEU A 171 -19.60 -1.92 -7.76
CA LEU A 171 -18.78 -0.69 -7.63
C LEU A 171 -17.36 -0.88 -8.19
N CYS A 172 -16.70 -1.97 -7.83
CA CYS A 172 -15.37 -2.31 -8.33
C CYS A 172 -15.39 -2.70 -9.82
N LEU A 173 -16.39 -3.47 -10.25
CA LEU A 173 -16.58 -3.89 -11.63
C LEU A 173 -16.81 -2.71 -12.58
N ASN A 174 -17.61 -1.74 -12.18
CA ASN A 174 -17.90 -0.53 -12.96
C ASN A 174 -16.65 0.36 -13.03
N LYS A 175 -15.98 0.62 -11.89
CA LYS A 175 -14.73 1.39 -11.89
C LYS A 175 -13.64 0.72 -12.75
N ALA A 176 -13.56 -0.61 -12.77
CA ALA A 176 -12.65 -1.36 -13.63
C ALA A 176 -12.98 -1.15 -15.12
N LYS A 177 -14.26 -1.28 -15.51
CA LYS A 177 -14.75 -1.04 -16.88
C LYS A 177 -14.51 0.40 -17.33
N GLU A 178 -14.80 1.38 -16.49
CA GLU A 178 -14.51 2.81 -16.71
C GLU A 178 -13.01 3.07 -16.91
N SER A 179 -12.15 2.30 -16.22
CA SER A 179 -10.69 2.38 -16.33
C SER A 179 -10.11 1.54 -17.49
N GLY A 180 -10.93 0.81 -18.25
CA GLY A 180 -10.48 -0.11 -19.30
C GLY A 180 -9.59 -1.27 -18.83
N VAL A 181 -9.57 -1.59 -17.54
CA VAL A 181 -8.75 -2.70 -17.00
C VAL A 181 -9.53 -4.00 -16.97
N ARG A 182 -8.81 -5.13 -17.07
CA ARG A 182 -9.40 -6.47 -17.00
C ARG A 182 -9.95 -6.73 -15.59
N THR A 183 -10.94 -7.61 -15.48
CA THR A 183 -11.47 -8.07 -14.18
C THR A 183 -11.27 -9.55 -13.99
N ALA A 184 -11.15 -10.00 -12.74
CA ALA A 184 -11.32 -11.39 -12.38
C ALA A 184 -11.90 -11.53 -10.96
N ARG A 185 -12.62 -12.63 -10.69
CA ARG A 185 -12.97 -13.05 -9.33
C ARG A 185 -12.05 -14.17 -8.87
N LEU A 186 -11.85 -14.28 -7.55
CA LEU A 186 -11.25 -15.49 -6.97
C LEU A 186 -12.17 -16.70 -7.25
N PRO A 187 -11.64 -17.91 -7.52
CA PRO A 187 -12.41 -19.10 -7.86
C PRO A 187 -13.14 -19.75 -6.66
N ILE A 188 -13.59 -18.95 -5.69
CA ILE A 188 -14.33 -19.36 -4.49
C ILE A 188 -15.52 -20.25 -4.86
N GLY A 189 -16.20 -19.95 -5.96
CA GLY A 189 -17.37 -20.70 -6.41
C GLY A 189 -17.08 -22.14 -6.85
N ARG A 190 -15.85 -22.43 -7.26
CA ARG A 190 -15.39 -23.72 -7.79
C ARG A 190 -15.05 -24.70 -6.66
N TYR A 191 -14.22 -24.24 -5.72
CA TYR A 191 -13.70 -25.06 -4.62
C TYR A 191 -14.61 -25.04 -3.38
N LEU A 192 -15.31 -23.93 -3.14
CA LEU A 192 -16.11 -23.71 -1.93
C LEU A 192 -17.60 -23.51 -2.26
N ALA A 193 -18.13 -24.39 -3.14
CA ALA A 193 -19.50 -24.34 -3.62
C ALA A 193 -20.57 -24.42 -2.50
N SER A 194 -20.24 -25.04 -1.36
CA SER A 194 -21.12 -25.26 -0.20
C SER A 194 -21.18 -24.11 0.81
N LEU A 195 -20.43 -23.02 0.62
CA LEU A 195 -20.47 -21.84 1.49
C LEU A 195 -21.89 -21.24 1.59
N PRO A 196 -22.53 -21.20 2.78
CA PRO A 196 -23.83 -20.54 2.98
C PRO A 196 -23.71 -19.01 2.98
N THR A 197 -22.49 -18.47 3.08
CA THR A 197 -22.21 -17.03 3.13
C THR A 197 -21.92 -16.46 1.74
N ARG A 198 -22.24 -15.17 1.53
CA ARG A 198 -21.87 -14.41 0.31
C ARG A 198 -20.40 -14.66 -0.06
N LYS A 199 -20.11 -14.89 -1.34
CA LYS A 199 -18.75 -15.11 -1.89
C LYS A 199 -17.94 -13.80 -2.02
N VAL A 200 -17.97 -12.96 -0.99
CA VAL A 200 -17.24 -11.69 -0.90
C VAL A 200 -16.50 -11.63 0.42
N LEU A 201 -15.24 -11.22 0.35
CA LEU A 201 -14.26 -11.29 1.43
C LEU A 201 -13.76 -9.87 1.78
N THR A 202 -13.09 -9.72 2.92
CA THR A 202 -12.45 -8.46 3.33
C THR A 202 -11.14 -8.22 2.57
N VAL A 203 -10.60 -7.00 2.63
CA VAL A 203 -9.37 -6.61 1.91
C VAL A 203 -8.20 -7.50 2.34
N ASN A 204 -8.04 -7.72 3.65
CA ASN A 204 -7.02 -8.62 4.18
C ASN A 204 -7.23 -10.08 3.75
N GLN A 205 -8.47 -10.60 3.77
CA GLN A 205 -8.76 -11.97 3.35
C GLN A 205 -8.42 -12.21 1.88
N VAL A 206 -8.75 -11.28 0.98
CA VAL A 206 -8.34 -11.39 -0.44
C VAL A 206 -6.82 -11.43 -0.55
N PHE A 207 -6.11 -10.52 0.14
CA PHE A 207 -4.66 -10.43 0.10
C PHE A 207 -3.96 -11.68 0.68
N GLU A 208 -4.40 -12.18 1.83
CA GLU A 208 -3.88 -13.39 2.47
C GLU A 208 -4.06 -14.63 1.56
N ILE A 209 -5.16 -14.70 0.79
CA ILE A 209 -5.34 -15.76 -0.22
C ILE A 209 -4.33 -15.61 -1.36
N LEU A 210 -3.98 -14.39 -1.79
CA LEU A 210 -2.94 -14.20 -2.82
C LEU A 210 -1.56 -14.62 -2.29
N VAL A 211 -1.25 -14.28 -1.03
CA VAL A 211 -0.02 -14.72 -0.33
C VAL A 211 0.05 -16.24 -0.24
N LYS A 212 -1.02 -16.91 0.22
CA LYS A 212 -1.05 -18.37 0.28
C LYS A 212 -1.00 -19.02 -1.09
N TRP A 213 -1.56 -18.39 -2.13
CA TRP A 213 -1.49 -18.94 -3.49
C TRP A 213 -0.08 -18.83 -4.07
N VAL A 214 0.67 -17.74 -3.83
CA VAL A 214 2.05 -17.68 -4.33
C VAL A 214 2.97 -18.71 -3.68
N GLU A 215 2.66 -19.14 -2.44
CA GLU A 215 3.36 -20.21 -1.72
C GLU A 215 2.95 -21.62 -2.18
N THR A 216 1.65 -21.92 -2.25
CA THR A 216 1.12 -23.28 -2.51
C THR A 216 0.92 -23.60 -3.99
N LYS A 217 0.63 -22.58 -4.81
CA LYS A 217 0.04 -22.67 -6.17
C LYS A 217 -1.33 -23.35 -6.24
N ASP A 218 -1.97 -23.61 -5.10
CA ASP A 218 -3.28 -24.26 -5.00
C ASP A 218 -4.34 -23.27 -4.49
N TRP A 219 -5.44 -23.13 -5.23
CA TRP A 219 -6.55 -22.25 -4.85
C TRP A 219 -7.40 -22.83 -3.73
N GLU A 220 -7.60 -24.14 -3.68
CA GLU A 220 -8.41 -24.80 -2.66
C GLU A 220 -7.73 -24.70 -1.30
N GLU A 221 -6.43 -25.04 -1.22
CA GLU A 221 -5.64 -24.90 0.01
C GLU A 221 -5.60 -23.44 0.48
N SER A 222 -5.29 -22.50 -0.42
CA SER A 222 -5.22 -21.06 -0.09
C SER A 222 -6.55 -20.49 0.41
N LEU A 223 -7.67 -20.94 -0.17
CA LEU A 223 -9.01 -20.56 0.26
C LEU A 223 -9.36 -21.18 1.62
N TYR A 224 -9.03 -22.45 1.86
CA TYR A 224 -9.27 -23.13 3.14
C TYR A 224 -8.40 -22.64 4.29
N ALA A 225 -7.19 -22.12 4.00
CA ALA A 225 -6.30 -21.54 5.00
C ALA A 225 -6.86 -20.24 5.60
N VAL A 226 -7.49 -19.40 4.78
CA VAL A 226 -7.91 -18.04 5.15
C VAL A 226 -9.40 -17.93 5.51
N ILE A 227 -10.28 -18.70 4.86
CA ILE A 227 -11.73 -18.60 5.11
C ILE A 227 -12.10 -19.43 6.35
N PRO A 228 -12.62 -18.83 7.45
CA PRO A 228 -12.76 -19.53 8.72
C PRO A 228 -13.67 -20.76 8.67
N LYS A 229 -13.20 -21.90 9.20
CA LYS A 229 -13.83 -23.22 9.05
C LYS A 229 -15.31 -23.30 9.43
N ARG A 230 -15.77 -22.45 10.36
CA ARG A 230 -17.19 -22.28 10.73
C ARG A 230 -18.11 -21.88 9.56
N LYS A 231 -17.58 -21.29 8.48
CA LYS A 231 -18.34 -20.92 7.28
C LYS A 231 -18.65 -22.12 6.37
N PHE A 232 -17.96 -23.26 6.49
CA PHE A 232 -18.16 -24.42 5.60
C PHE A 232 -19.23 -25.41 6.08
N GLN A 233 -19.73 -25.28 7.32
CA GLN A 233 -20.70 -26.22 7.89
C GLN A 233 -22.12 -25.63 7.89
N PRO A 234 -23.08 -26.21 7.16
CA PRO A 234 -24.48 -25.82 7.24
C PRO A 234 -25.09 -26.33 8.57
N GLY A 235 -25.02 -25.49 9.61
CA GLY A 235 -25.91 -25.57 10.76
C GLY A 235 -25.63 -26.67 11.80
N LYS A 236 -24.55 -26.53 12.58
CA LYS A 236 -24.55 -26.99 13.98
C LYS A 236 -24.52 -25.78 14.92
N LYS A 237 -25.58 -25.60 15.72
CA LYS A 237 -25.59 -24.66 16.85
C LYS A 237 -24.73 -25.22 17.98
N GLY A 238 -23.41 -25.02 17.90
CA GLY A 238 -22.54 -25.14 19.05
C GLY A 238 -22.84 -24.01 20.02
N ASN A 239 -23.23 -24.31 21.26
CA ASN A 239 -23.67 -23.31 22.22
C ASN A 239 -22.48 -22.66 22.93
N HIS A 240 -21.87 -21.66 22.30
CA HIS A 240 -20.93 -20.75 22.92
C HIS A 240 -21.09 -19.35 22.33
N ASP A 241 -21.57 -18.41 23.15
CA ASP A 241 -21.66 -17.01 22.74
C ASP A 241 -20.27 -16.40 22.59
N THR A 242 -19.77 -16.37 21.36
CA THR A 242 -18.79 -15.38 20.90
C THR A 242 -19.40 -14.73 19.66
N ASN A 243 -20.06 -13.59 19.88
CA ASN A 243 -20.77 -12.86 18.85
C ASN A 243 -19.76 -12.14 17.95
N ILE A 244 -19.15 -12.88 17.01
CA ILE A 244 -18.25 -12.31 16.00
C ILE A 244 -19.10 -11.57 14.95
N ASP A 245 -19.59 -10.42 15.38
CA ASP A 245 -20.03 -9.31 14.55
C ASP A 245 -18.85 -8.77 13.71
N ALA A 246 -19.14 -8.09 12.61
CA ALA A 246 -18.14 -7.52 11.70
C ALA A 246 -17.48 -6.23 12.24
N THR A 247 -17.48 -6.05 13.56
CA THR A 247 -17.06 -4.83 14.27
C THR A 247 -15.90 -5.06 15.25
N ALA A 248 -15.60 -6.31 15.60
CA ALA A 248 -14.53 -6.69 16.53
C ALA A 248 -13.14 -6.59 15.87
N VAL A 249 -12.68 -5.35 15.65
CA VAL A 249 -11.26 -4.98 15.46
C VAL A 249 -11.00 -3.70 16.25
N GLU A 250 -11.30 -3.75 17.54
CA GLU A 250 -10.85 -2.80 18.55
C GLU A 250 -10.05 -3.61 19.59
N ASP A 251 -8.96 -3.01 20.08
CA ASP A 251 -7.96 -3.48 21.06
C ASP A 251 -7.21 -4.80 20.78
N ASP A 252 -6.07 -4.67 20.08
CA ASP A 252 -4.79 -5.29 20.47
C ASP A 252 -3.64 -4.41 19.97
N ALA A 253 -3.46 -3.25 20.63
CA ALA A 253 -2.55 -2.18 20.17
C ALA A 253 -1.87 -1.38 21.32
N GLU A 254 -1.85 -1.93 22.54
CA GLU A 254 -1.00 -1.46 23.65
C GLU A 254 -0.31 -2.68 24.29
N ALA A 255 0.83 -3.07 23.69
CA ALA A 255 1.59 -4.25 24.11
C ALA A 255 3.11 -4.15 23.82
N ASP A 256 3.68 -2.94 23.79
CA ASP A 256 5.15 -2.74 23.67
C ASP A 256 5.65 -1.38 24.22
N GLU A 257 5.28 -1.01 25.46
CA GLU A 257 5.85 0.17 26.17
C GLU A 257 6.23 -0.12 27.65
N THR A 258 6.77 -1.31 27.94
CA THR A 258 7.45 -1.58 29.24
C THR A 258 8.71 -2.43 29.07
N ALA A 259 9.78 -1.82 28.54
CA ALA A 259 11.06 -2.51 28.34
C ALA A 259 12.31 -1.62 28.56
N GLN A 260 12.20 -0.47 29.27
CA GLN A 260 13.37 0.38 29.55
C GLN A 260 13.24 1.29 30.78
N GLN A 261 13.15 0.69 31.97
CA GLN A 261 13.44 1.33 33.27
C GLN A 261 13.64 0.24 34.33
N ASP A 262 14.90 -0.15 34.58
CA ASP A 262 15.39 -0.94 35.73
C ASP A 262 16.91 -1.17 35.53
N ALA A 263 17.72 -0.10 35.67
CA ALA A 263 19.18 -0.16 35.45
C ALA A 263 20.02 0.93 36.17
N GLU A 264 19.45 1.72 37.09
CA GLU A 264 20.15 2.76 37.86
C GLU A 264 19.69 2.75 39.32
N ASP A 265 20.26 1.87 40.17
CA ASP A 265 20.27 2.00 41.65
C ASP A 265 21.16 0.92 42.35
N GLU A 266 22.43 0.77 41.95
CA GLU A 266 23.46 0.06 42.75
C GLU A 266 24.86 0.73 42.64
N ASP A 267 25.07 1.88 43.30
CA ASP A 267 26.38 2.25 43.89
C ASP A 267 26.20 3.36 44.96
N SER A 268 26.14 2.98 46.26
CA SER A 268 26.17 3.87 47.45
C SER A 268 26.41 3.10 48.75
#